data_AF-A0A1F2EUL9-F1
#
_entry.id   AF-A0A1F2EUL9-F1
#
_cell.length_a   1.000
_cell.length_b   1.000
_cell.length_c   1.000
_cell.angle_alpha   90.00
_cell.angle_beta   90.00
_cell.angle_gamma   90.00
#
_symmetry.space_group_name_H-M   'P 1'
#
loop_
_entity.id
_entity.type
_entity.pdbx_description
1 polymer ?
#
loop_
_entity_poly.entity_id
_entity_poly.type
_entity_poly.pdbx_seq_one_letter_code
_entity_poly.pdbx_strand_id
1 'polypeptide(L)'
;MLKREWVAETLTKHELRLQREITAALHELTDDNGGDRRLQVPNPLHEINPEKQPNEKLFEMQISIAFDEKLGSVEITANFVGDVHSQAGRSLKAHALLTIERHENPRVTVYKEFHEFIIEIEPWLRHLADLEGLNARCQAVDTLPPQSSHFLHKPDIADGTVNGGARRTLCGMFIVPLKDPGDLPVCPKCAEWHALLPE
;
A
#
# COMPACT_ATOMS: atom_id res chain seq x y z
N MET A 1 1.67 -22.54 -24.89
CA MET A 1 1.88 -21.34 -24.05
C MET A 1 3.21 -20.70 -24.44
N LEU A 2 3.19 -19.44 -24.84
CA LEU A 2 4.39 -18.65 -25.17
C LEU A 2 5.18 -18.34 -23.89
N LYS A 3 6.51 -18.19 -23.97
CA LYS A 3 7.37 -17.87 -22.81
C LYS A 3 6.87 -16.67 -22.00
N ARG A 4 6.27 -15.67 -22.66
CA ARG A 4 5.73 -14.47 -22.01
C ARG A 4 4.45 -14.76 -21.21
N GLU A 5 3.56 -15.60 -21.74
CA GLU A 5 2.31 -15.99 -21.07
C GLU A 5 2.61 -16.76 -19.78
N TRP A 6 3.56 -17.68 -19.84
CA TRP A 6 3.98 -18.44 -18.66
C TRP A 6 4.63 -17.56 -17.57
N VAL A 7 5.47 -16.60 -17.95
CA VAL A 7 6.06 -15.64 -17.01
C VAL A 7 4.98 -14.78 -16.35
N ALA A 8 4.01 -14.30 -17.13
CA ALA A 8 2.89 -13.51 -16.60
C ALA A 8 2.03 -14.33 -15.63
N GLU A 9 1.65 -15.55 -16.01
CA GLU A 9 0.89 -16.47 -15.15
C GLU A 9 1.63 -16.77 -13.84
N THR A 10 2.95 -17.01 -13.92
CA THR A 10 3.78 -17.27 -12.74
C THR A 10 3.81 -16.05 -11.82
N LEU A 11 4.04 -14.84 -12.35
CA LEU A 11 4.02 -13.61 -11.56
C LEU A 11 2.67 -13.40 -10.87
N THR A 12 1.56 -13.53 -11.59
CA THR A 12 0.20 -13.38 -11.02
C THR A 12 -0.07 -14.39 -9.90
N LYS A 13 0.38 -15.65 -10.05
CA LYS A 13 0.25 -16.66 -8.99
C LYS A 13 0.98 -16.26 -7.72
N HIS A 14 2.19 -15.69 -7.85
CA HIS A 14 2.98 -15.22 -6.71
C HIS A 14 2.41 -13.94 -6.09
N GLU A 15 1.89 -13.02 -6.90
CA GLU A 15 1.17 -11.83 -6.44
C GLU A 15 -0.06 -12.23 -5.60
N LEU A 16 -0.92 -13.11 -6.10
CA LEU A 16 -2.08 -13.64 -5.36
C LEU A 16 -1.69 -14.40 -4.09
N ARG A 17 -0.53 -15.06 -4.08
CA ARG A 17 -0.01 -15.71 -2.86
C ARG A 17 0.42 -14.65 -1.84
N LEU A 18 1.22 -13.69 -2.27
CA LEU A 18 1.70 -12.59 -1.44
C LEU A 18 0.53 -11.79 -0.86
N GLN A 19 -0.50 -11.51 -1.65
CA GLN A 19 -1.71 -10.84 -1.18
C GLN A 19 -2.36 -11.60 -0.02
N ARG A 20 -2.54 -12.92 -0.14
CA ARG A 20 -3.11 -13.75 0.93
C ARG A 20 -2.25 -13.77 2.17
N GLU A 21 -0.93 -13.89 2.03
CA GLU A 21 0.01 -13.87 3.16
C GLU A 21 -0.02 -12.52 3.88
N ILE A 22 -0.07 -11.40 3.13
CA ILE A 22 -0.22 -10.06 3.69
C ILE A 22 -1.57 -9.94 4.41
N THR A 23 -2.69 -10.31 3.77
CA THR A 23 -4.02 -10.21 4.40
C THR A 23 -4.07 -11.00 5.71
N ALA A 24 -3.57 -12.23 5.73
CA ALA A 24 -3.54 -13.04 6.95
C ALA A 24 -2.72 -12.37 8.07
N ALA A 25 -1.53 -11.85 7.74
CA ALA A 25 -0.69 -11.17 8.71
C ALA A 25 -1.33 -9.88 9.24
N LEU A 26 -2.00 -9.11 8.38
CA LEU A 26 -2.69 -7.89 8.80
C LEU A 26 -3.90 -8.19 9.70
N HIS A 27 -4.61 -9.30 9.46
CA HIS A 27 -5.67 -9.78 10.35
C HIS A 27 -5.11 -10.17 11.71
N GLU A 28 -4.09 -11.03 11.76
CA GLU A 28 -3.45 -11.43 13.02
C GLU A 28 -2.94 -10.21 13.80
N LEU A 29 -2.27 -9.28 13.14
CA LEU A 29 -1.77 -8.05 13.77
C LEU A 29 -2.91 -7.13 14.24
N THR A 30 -4.06 -7.15 13.57
CA THR A 30 -5.24 -6.39 14.02
C THR A 30 -5.88 -7.05 15.24
N ASP A 31 -6.01 -8.38 15.24
CA ASP A 31 -6.56 -9.17 16.35
C ASP A 31 -5.67 -9.10 17.59
N ASP A 32 -4.35 -9.06 17.42
CA ASP A 32 -3.35 -8.89 18.47
C ASP A 32 -3.23 -7.44 18.98
N ASN A 33 -3.99 -6.50 18.40
CA ASN A 33 -3.91 -5.06 18.68
C ASN A 33 -2.51 -4.46 18.43
N GLY A 34 -1.84 -4.92 17.37
CA GLY A 34 -0.55 -4.46 16.89
C GLY A 34 0.56 -5.51 16.96
N GLY A 35 1.77 -5.11 16.56
CA GLY A 35 2.97 -5.96 16.56
C GLY A 35 3.68 -5.99 15.21
N ASP A 36 4.55 -6.98 15.02
CA ASP A 36 5.30 -7.18 13.79
C ASP A 36 5.19 -8.61 13.25
N ARG A 37 5.29 -8.75 11.93
CA ARG A 37 5.31 -10.02 11.19
C ARG A 37 6.30 -9.93 10.05
N ARG A 38 7.00 -11.04 9.81
CA ARG A 38 7.89 -11.22 8.66
C ARG A 38 7.24 -12.18 7.67
N LEU A 39 7.16 -11.78 6.41
CA LEU A 39 6.62 -12.57 5.32
C LEU A 39 7.73 -12.94 4.35
N GLN A 40 7.66 -14.18 3.85
CA GLN A 40 8.63 -14.73 2.92
C GLN A 40 7.90 -15.45 1.79
N VAL A 41 7.98 -14.89 0.58
CA VAL A 41 7.41 -15.49 -0.62
C VAL A 41 8.56 -15.93 -1.53
N PRO A 42 8.50 -17.12 -2.16
CA PRO A 42 9.52 -17.52 -3.13
C PRO A 42 9.67 -16.49 -4.24
N ASN A 43 10.91 -16.23 -4.68
CA ASN A 43 11.13 -15.35 -5.82
C ASN A 43 10.59 -16.02 -7.10
N PRO A 44 9.64 -15.39 -7.83
CA PRO A 44 9.06 -15.95 -9.05
C PRO A 44 10.14 -16.25 -10.10
N LEU A 45 11.21 -15.45 -10.14
CA LEU A 45 12.30 -15.64 -11.11
C LEU A 45 13.17 -16.84 -10.79
N HIS A 46 13.25 -17.26 -9.52
CA HIS A 46 13.92 -18.49 -9.14
C HIS A 46 13.16 -19.71 -9.67
N GLU A 47 11.82 -19.68 -9.65
CA GLU A 47 10.99 -20.72 -10.28
C GLU A 47 11.10 -20.70 -11.82
N ILE A 48 11.23 -19.51 -12.41
CA ILE A 48 11.33 -19.34 -13.87
C ILE A 48 12.71 -19.76 -14.42
N ASN A 49 13.79 -19.44 -13.70
CA ASN A 49 15.15 -19.75 -14.12
C ASN A 49 16.11 -19.88 -12.92
N PRO A 50 16.15 -21.07 -12.28
CA PRO A 50 16.99 -21.30 -11.09
C PRO A 50 18.49 -21.06 -11.35
N GLU A 51 18.97 -21.39 -12.55
CA GLU A 51 20.39 -21.30 -12.93
C GLU A 51 20.87 -19.85 -13.09
N LYS A 52 19.98 -18.95 -13.53
CA LYS A 52 20.29 -17.52 -13.68
C LYS A 52 19.98 -16.68 -12.45
N GLN A 53 19.29 -17.25 -11.45
CA GLN A 53 18.91 -16.58 -10.21
C GLN A 53 19.36 -17.38 -8.97
N PRO A 54 20.67 -17.62 -8.79
CA PRO A 54 21.18 -18.52 -7.75
C PRO A 54 21.09 -17.94 -6.33
N ASN A 55 21.01 -16.61 -6.19
CA ASN A 55 21.19 -15.92 -4.90
C ASN A 55 19.91 -15.35 -4.27
N GLU A 56 18.78 -15.33 -4.99
CA GLU A 56 17.56 -14.66 -4.51
C GLU A 56 16.41 -15.66 -4.47
N LYS A 57 16.41 -16.53 -3.45
CA LYS A 57 15.38 -17.56 -3.30
C LYS A 57 14.05 -16.99 -2.79
N LEU A 58 14.09 -15.88 -2.06
CA LEU A 58 12.95 -15.33 -1.34
C LEU A 58 12.85 -13.82 -1.56
N PHE A 59 11.62 -13.37 -1.80
CA PHE A 59 11.17 -12.02 -1.53
C PHE A 59 10.79 -11.94 -0.05
N GLU A 60 11.30 -10.93 0.65
CA GLU A 60 11.08 -10.77 2.08
C GLU A 60 10.61 -9.36 2.41
N MET A 61 9.57 -9.31 3.26
CA MET A 61 9.04 -8.08 3.82
C MET A 61 8.74 -8.26 5.31
N GLN A 62 8.91 -7.19 6.07
CA GLN A 62 8.43 -7.06 7.44
C GLN A 62 7.28 -6.06 7.45
N ILE A 63 6.15 -6.44 8.05
CA ILE A 63 5.01 -5.56 8.31
C ILE A 63 4.88 -5.37 9.81
N SER A 64 4.64 -4.13 10.23
CA SER A 64 4.24 -3.86 11.61
C SER A 64 2.99 -2.98 11.64
N ILE A 65 2.15 -3.17 12.67
CA ILE A 65 0.97 -2.35 12.93
C ILE A 65 1.04 -1.80 14.36
N ALA A 66 0.68 -0.54 14.54
CA ALA A 66 0.44 0.08 15.83
C ALA A 66 -0.88 0.86 15.81
N PHE A 67 -1.70 0.72 16.86
CA PHE A 67 -2.94 1.47 17.02
C PHE A 67 -2.71 2.71 17.88
N ASP A 68 -3.14 3.86 17.41
CA ASP A 68 -3.23 5.09 18.19
C ASP A 68 -4.70 5.36 18.54
N GLU A 69 -5.11 4.93 19.73
CA GLU A 69 -6.47 5.15 20.24
C GLU A 69 -6.83 6.63 20.41
N LYS A 70 -5.84 7.51 20.64
CA LYS A 70 -6.08 8.95 20.83
C LYS A 70 -6.39 9.64 19.52
N LEU A 71 -5.72 9.22 18.45
CA LEU A 71 -5.94 9.73 17.10
C LEU A 71 -6.97 8.94 16.30
N GLY A 72 -7.40 7.78 16.81
CA GLY A 72 -8.34 6.89 16.12
C GLY A 72 -7.73 6.31 14.84
N SER A 73 -6.42 6.05 14.85
CA SER A 73 -5.66 5.67 13.65
C SER A 73 -4.83 4.40 13.85
N VAL A 74 -4.47 3.79 12.74
CA VAL A 74 -3.59 2.63 12.59
C VAL A 74 -2.37 3.10 11.82
N GLU A 75 -1.20 2.94 12.42
CA GLU A 75 0.09 3.13 11.77
C GLU A 75 0.58 1.77 11.28
N ILE A 76 0.92 1.68 10.00
CA ILE A 76 1.42 0.47 9.36
C ILE A 76 2.80 0.80 8.80
N THR A 77 3.76 -0.09 9.01
CA THR A 77 5.07 0.01 8.37
C THR A 77 5.34 -1.24 7.54
N ALA A 78 5.96 -1.06 6.39
CA ALA A 78 6.40 -2.14 5.52
C ALA A 78 7.85 -1.92 5.10
N ASN A 79 8.71 -2.86 5.44
CA ASN A 79 10.13 -2.83 5.12
C ASN A 79 10.50 -4.01 4.23
N PHE A 80 11.10 -3.76 3.06
CA PHE A 80 11.50 -4.80 2.12
C PHE A 80 13.00 -5.08 2.21
N VAL A 81 13.38 -6.35 2.41
CA VAL A 81 14.77 -6.75 2.72
C VAL A 81 15.39 -7.63 1.62
N GLY A 82 14.56 -8.31 0.82
CA GLY A 82 15.00 -9.23 -0.24
C GLY A 82 15.23 -8.57 -1.61
N ASP A 83 15.06 -9.36 -2.68
CA ASP A 83 15.12 -8.86 -4.06
C ASP A 83 13.96 -7.90 -4.35
N VAL A 84 14.27 -6.60 -4.39
CA VAL A 84 13.34 -5.51 -4.72
C VAL A 84 13.74 -4.77 -5.99
N HIS A 85 14.87 -5.15 -6.61
CA HIS A 85 15.44 -4.45 -7.75
C HIS A 85 15.39 -5.27 -9.04
N SER A 86 15.11 -6.57 -8.99
CA SER A 86 14.76 -7.31 -10.20
C SER A 86 13.38 -6.89 -10.72
N GLN A 87 13.04 -7.35 -11.92
CA GLN A 87 11.70 -7.11 -12.48
C GLN A 87 10.60 -7.75 -11.61
N ALA A 88 10.82 -8.97 -11.11
CA ALA A 88 9.83 -9.64 -10.28
C ALA A 88 9.79 -9.06 -8.87
N GLY A 89 10.95 -8.73 -8.29
CA GLY A 89 11.05 -8.02 -7.01
C GLY A 89 10.27 -6.71 -7.01
N ARG A 90 10.42 -5.91 -8.08
CA ARG A 90 9.62 -4.69 -8.28
C ARG A 90 8.12 -4.97 -8.41
N SER A 91 7.72 -6.03 -9.12
CA SER A 91 6.30 -6.42 -9.27
C SER A 91 5.71 -6.79 -7.91
N LEU A 92 6.39 -7.65 -7.14
CA LEU A 92 5.94 -8.07 -5.82
C LEU A 92 5.92 -6.92 -4.82
N LYS A 93 6.93 -6.04 -4.83
CA LYS A 93 6.92 -4.82 -4.00
C LYS A 93 5.73 -3.93 -4.34
N ALA A 94 5.50 -3.66 -5.62
CA ALA A 94 4.37 -2.84 -6.05
C ALA A 94 3.03 -3.47 -5.61
N HIS A 95 2.88 -4.79 -5.80
CA HIS A 95 1.68 -5.51 -5.40
C HIS A 95 1.47 -5.57 -3.88
N ALA A 96 2.54 -5.78 -3.10
CA ALA A 96 2.49 -5.73 -1.64
C ALA A 96 2.01 -4.37 -1.14
N LEU A 97 2.57 -3.30 -1.71
CA LEU A 97 2.19 -1.94 -1.36
C LEU A 97 0.74 -1.63 -1.73
N LEU A 98 0.24 -2.13 -2.87
CA LEU A 98 -1.19 -2.04 -3.24
C LEU A 98 -2.09 -2.90 -2.34
N THR A 99 -1.56 -3.99 -1.79
CA THR A 99 -2.31 -4.86 -0.87
C THR A 99 -2.48 -4.18 0.49
N ILE A 100 -1.40 -3.61 1.02
CA ILE A 100 -1.45 -2.87 2.29
C ILE A 100 -2.36 -1.65 2.15
N GLU A 101 -2.41 -1.05 0.97
CA GLU A 101 -3.10 0.20 0.74
C GLU A 101 -3.85 0.22 -0.58
N ARG A 102 -5.18 0.18 -0.48
CA ARG A 102 -6.10 0.30 -1.61
C ARG A 102 -6.93 1.60 -1.59
N HIS A 103 -6.66 2.50 -0.65
CA HIS A 103 -7.42 3.75 -0.49
C HIS A 103 -6.98 4.87 -1.44
N GLU A 104 -7.87 5.84 -1.66
CA GLU A 104 -7.74 6.91 -2.64
C GLU A 104 -6.49 7.78 -2.55
N ASN A 105 -5.82 7.90 -1.40
CA ASN A 105 -4.42 8.34 -1.35
C ASN A 105 -3.82 8.38 0.07
N PRO A 106 -2.47 8.31 0.18
CA PRO A 106 -1.86 7.20 0.89
C PRO A 106 -0.58 7.62 1.67
N ARG A 107 0.13 6.66 2.28
CA ARG A 107 1.57 6.69 2.63
C ARG A 107 2.12 7.95 3.27
N VAL A 108 2.45 7.86 4.56
CA VAL A 108 3.03 8.95 5.36
C VAL A 108 4.49 9.21 5.04
N THR A 109 5.29 8.15 4.88
CA THR A 109 6.73 8.25 4.64
C THR A 109 7.22 7.19 3.64
N VAL A 110 8.10 7.59 2.72
CA VAL A 110 8.90 6.65 1.89
C VAL A 110 10.37 6.95 2.10
N TYR A 111 11.11 6.00 2.66
CA TYR A 111 12.57 6.07 2.77
C TYR A 111 13.20 4.76 2.29
N LYS A 112 13.73 4.77 1.06
CA LYS A 112 14.28 3.58 0.39
C LYS A 112 13.25 2.43 0.30
N GLU A 113 13.46 1.39 1.09
CA GLU A 113 12.63 0.18 1.16
C GLU A 113 11.68 0.19 2.36
N PHE A 114 11.68 1.27 3.14
CA PHE A 114 10.76 1.50 4.26
C PHE A 114 9.59 2.37 3.80
N HIS A 115 8.39 1.90 4.11
CA HIS A 115 7.13 2.55 3.80
C HIS A 115 6.28 2.63 5.07
N GLU A 116 5.67 3.78 5.31
CA GLU A 116 4.81 4.03 6.46
C GLU A 116 3.44 4.52 5.98
N PHE A 117 2.38 4.11 6.66
CA PHE A 117 0.99 4.43 6.37
C PHE A 117 0.29 4.79 7.67
N ILE A 118 -0.55 5.82 7.67
CA ILE A 118 -1.41 6.17 8.80
C ILE A 118 -2.84 6.27 8.27
N ILE A 119 -3.73 5.43 8.79
CA ILE A 119 -5.09 5.23 8.29
C ILE A 119 -6.06 5.31 9.48
N GLU A 120 -7.25 5.86 9.32
CA GLU A 120 -8.28 5.79 10.37
C GLU A 120 -8.72 4.32 10.59
N ILE A 121 -9.05 3.95 11.84
CA ILE A 121 -9.38 2.57 12.22
C ILE A 121 -10.56 2.00 11.41
N GLU A 122 -11.62 2.78 11.21
CA GLU A 122 -12.83 2.29 10.55
C GLU A 122 -12.63 2.05 9.02
N PRO A 123 -11.98 2.96 8.26
CA PRO A 123 -11.47 2.65 6.92
C PRO A 123 -10.53 1.44 6.87
N TRP A 124 -9.63 1.28 7.84
CA TRP A 124 -8.73 0.13 7.91
C TRP A 124 -9.47 -1.20 7.99
N LEU A 125 -10.46 -1.31 8.89
CA LEU A 125 -11.26 -2.53 9.04
C LEU A 125 -12.07 -2.86 7.78
N ARG A 126 -12.59 -1.85 7.08
CA ARG A 126 -13.25 -2.06 5.77
C ARG A 126 -12.29 -2.60 4.72
N HIS A 127 -11.08 -2.05 4.66
CA HIS A 127 -10.06 -2.50 3.71
C HIS A 127 -9.68 -3.97 3.93
N LEU A 128 -9.53 -4.40 5.19
CA LEU A 128 -9.29 -5.81 5.51
C LEU A 128 -10.42 -6.72 4.98
N ALA A 129 -11.68 -6.37 5.23
CA ALA A 129 -12.82 -7.12 4.72
C ALA A 129 -12.86 -7.15 3.17
N ASP A 130 -12.49 -6.05 2.51
CA ASP A 130 -12.38 -5.99 1.05
C ASP A 130 -11.28 -6.93 0.50
N LEU A 131 -10.13 -7.01 1.18
CA LEU A 131 -9.05 -7.93 0.84
C LEU A 131 -9.48 -9.39 0.98
N GLU A 132 -10.21 -9.74 2.05
CA GLU A 132 -10.79 -11.09 2.22
C GLU A 132 -11.72 -11.43 1.07
N GLY A 133 -12.59 -10.50 0.67
CA GLY A 133 -13.48 -10.66 -0.47
C GLY A 133 -12.73 -10.89 -1.79
N LEU A 134 -11.65 -10.16 -2.04
CA LEU A 134 -10.79 -10.36 -3.21
C LEU A 134 -10.09 -11.73 -3.18
N ASN A 135 -9.54 -12.11 -2.03
CA ASN A 135 -8.88 -13.40 -1.83
C ASN A 135 -9.84 -14.57 -2.07
N ALA A 136 -11.08 -14.49 -1.56
CA ALA A 136 -12.11 -15.50 -1.78
C ALA A 136 -12.47 -15.69 -3.26
N ARG A 137 -12.33 -14.64 -4.08
CA ARG A 137 -12.57 -14.68 -5.53
C ARG A 137 -11.29 -14.94 -6.35
N CYS A 138 -10.15 -15.16 -5.72
CA CYS A 138 -8.84 -15.25 -6.37
C CYS A 138 -8.54 -14.03 -7.27
N GLN A 139 -8.96 -12.84 -6.84
CA GLN A 139 -8.75 -11.58 -7.56
C GLN A 139 -7.61 -10.80 -6.92
N ALA A 140 -6.69 -10.32 -7.76
CA ALA A 140 -5.62 -9.44 -7.35
C ALA A 140 -6.19 -8.06 -6.98
N VAL A 141 -5.59 -7.40 -5.99
CA VAL A 141 -5.79 -5.97 -5.78
C VAL A 141 -5.41 -5.22 -7.05
N ASP A 142 -6.23 -4.24 -7.40
CA ASP A 142 -6.01 -3.35 -8.54
C ASP A 142 -5.84 -1.92 -8.01
N THR A 143 -5.20 -1.07 -8.80
CA THR A 143 -5.13 0.37 -8.52
C THR A 143 -6.53 0.96 -8.63
N LEU A 144 -7.06 1.49 -7.53
CA LEU A 144 -8.22 2.37 -7.62
C LEU A 144 -7.73 3.75 -8.10
N PRO A 145 -8.32 4.32 -9.16
CA PRO A 145 -8.05 5.71 -9.47
C PRO A 145 -8.53 6.58 -8.29
N PRO A 146 -7.84 7.69 -7.97
CA PRO A 146 -8.35 8.63 -6.99
C PRO A 146 -9.75 9.07 -7.43
N GLN A 147 -10.74 9.06 -6.54
CA GLN A 147 -12.11 9.44 -6.89
C GLN A 147 -12.40 10.89 -6.53
N SER A 148 -11.58 11.49 -5.66
CA SER A 148 -11.77 12.87 -5.20
C SER A 148 -10.46 13.64 -5.03
N SER A 149 -10.58 14.97 -5.06
CA SER A 149 -9.52 15.92 -4.75
C SER A 149 -9.63 16.41 -3.30
N HIS A 150 -8.50 16.63 -2.64
CA HIS A 150 -8.47 17.05 -1.23
C HIS A 150 -7.76 18.39 -1.07
N PHE A 151 -8.24 19.21 -0.14
CA PHE A 151 -7.57 20.45 0.22
C PHE A 151 -6.33 20.16 1.06
N LEU A 152 -5.22 20.78 0.65
CA LEU A 152 -3.95 20.78 1.36
C LEU A 152 -3.54 22.23 1.67
N HIS A 153 -2.72 22.41 2.68
CA HIS A 153 -2.06 23.68 2.91
C HIS A 153 -1.10 23.97 1.74
N LYS A 154 -1.12 25.19 1.18
CA LYS A 154 -0.40 25.50 -0.06
C LYS A 154 1.13 25.24 0.01
N PRO A 155 1.84 25.61 1.09
CA PRO A 155 3.24 25.24 1.29
C PRO A 155 3.51 23.73 1.28
N ASP A 156 2.57 22.95 1.80
CA ASP A 156 2.69 21.50 1.93
C ASP A 156 2.64 20.81 0.57
N ILE A 157 1.91 21.38 -0.40
CA ILE A 157 1.84 20.87 -1.78
C ILE A 157 3.24 20.89 -2.41
N ALA A 158 3.91 22.05 -2.42
CA ALA A 158 5.20 22.20 -3.10
C ALA A 158 6.27 21.27 -2.51
N ASP A 159 6.32 21.20 -1.18
CA ASP A 159 7.29 20.35 -0.48
C ASP A 159 6.97 18.86 -0.66
N GLY A 160 5.69 18.48 -0.57
CA GLY A 160 5.23 17.10 -0.79
C GLY A 160 5.45 16.62 -2.24
N THR A 161 5.29 17.50 -3.23
CA THR A 161 5.54 17.16 -4.65
C THR A 161 7.03 16.95 -4.94
N VAL A 162 7.93 17.73 -4.33
CA VAL A 162 9.38 17.63 -4.58
C VAL A 162 10.01 16.49 -3.78
N ASN A 163 9.62 16.33 -2.52
CA ASN A 163 10.27 15.41 -1.59
C ASN A 163 9.49 14.09 -1.41
N GLY A 164 8.28 13.97 -1.96
CA GLY A 164 7.45 12.77 -1.87
C GLY A 164 6.92 12.48 -0.47
N GLY A 165 6.85 13.50 0.41
CA GLY A 165 6.34 13.39 1.76
C GLY A 165 4.83 13.55 1.84
N ALA A 166 4.19 12.79 2.72
CA ALA A 166 2.75 12.92 2.91
C ALA A 166 2.39 14.19 3.66
N ARG A 167 1.19 14.67 3.36
CA ARG A 167 0.64 15.88 3.94
C ARG A 167 -0.77 15.61 4.39
N ARG A 168 -1.10 16.14 5.57
CA ARG A 168 -2.44 16.02 6.13
C ARG A 168 -3.36 16.97 5.36
N THR A 169 -4.35 16.40 4.72
CA THR A 169 -5.43 17.12 4.06
C THR A 169 -6.36 17.73 5.09
N LEU A 170 -7.19 18.69 4.64
CA LEU A 170 -8.17 19.34 5.49
C LEU A 170 -9.10 18.31 6.16
N CYS A 171 -9.55 17.27 5.46
CA CYS A 171 -10.42 16.25 6.04
C CYS A 171 -9.69 15.24 6.96
N GLY A 172 -8.41 15.47 7.27
CA GLY A 172 -7.62 14.65 8.18
C GLY A 172 -6.85 13.49 7.52
N MET A 173 -7.14 13.17 6.26
CA MET A 173 -6.46 12.12 5.48
C MET A 173 -5.02 12.54 5.14
N PHE A 174 -4.05 11.63 5.15
CA PHE A 174 -2.70 11.90 4.68
C PHE A 174 -2.56 11.49 3.20
N ILE A 175 -2.03 12.40 2.37
CA ILE A 175 -1.78 12.14 0.94
C ILE A 175 -0.39 12.60 0.52
N VAL A 176 0.23 11.92 -0.44
CA VAL A 176 1.41 12.43 -1.13
C VAL A 176 0.98 13.17 -2.41
N PRO A 177 1.16 14.49 -2.52
CA PRO A 177 0.71 15.29 -3.67
C PRO A 177 1.67 15.12 -4.87
N LEU A 178 1.75 13.92 -5.42
CA LEU A 178 2.64 13.60 -6.56
C LEU A 178 2.09 14.08 -7.91
N LYS A 179 0.78 14.27 -8.02
CA LYS A 179 0.10 14.64 -9.27
C LYS A 179 -1.02 15.62 -8.98
N ASP A 180 -1.28 16.50 -9.95
CA ASP A 180 -2.46 17.35 -9.97
C ASP A 180 -3.72 16.47 -10.05
N PRO A 181 -4.70 16.63 -9.14
CA PRO A 181 -5.94 15.87 -9.18
C PRO A 181 -6.84 16.21 -10.40
N GLY A 182 -6.54 17.27 -11.16
CA GLY A 182 -7.29 17.62 -12.36
C GLY A 182 -8.78 17.86 -12.09
N ASP A 183 -9.65 17.22 -12.87
CA ASP A 183 -11.11 17.38 -12.81
C ASP A 183 -11.80 16.51 -11.73
N LEU A 184 -11.05 15.93 -10.78
CA LEU A 184 -11.65 15.12 -9.72
C LEU A 184 -12.55 15.98 -8.81
N PRO A 185 -13.75 15.47 -8.45
CA PRO A 185 -14.65 16.19 -7.55
C PRO A 185 -13.99 16.40 -6.18
N VAL A 186 -14.26 17.53 -5.52
CA VAL A 186 -13.71 17.81 -4.19
C VAL A 186 -14.31 16.85 -3.16
N CYS A 187 -13.46 16.28 -2.31
CA CYS A 187 -13.86 15.44 -1.18
C CYS A 187 -14.93 16.17 -0.33
N PRO A 188 -16.10 15.55 -0.08
CA PRO A 188 -17.21 16.22 0.63
C PRO A 188 -16.81 16.77 2.01
N LYS A 189 -16.01 16.02 2.78
CA LYS A 189 -15.50 16.49 4.09
C LYS A 189 -14.58 17.70 3.95
N CYS A 190 -13.71 17.70 2.94
CA CYS A 190 -12.85 18.86 2.64
C CYS A 190 -13.69 20.07 2.25
N ALA A 191 -14.71 19.91 1.42
CA ALA A 191 -15.60 20.99 1.01
C ALA A 191 -16.37 21.59 2.21
N GLU A 192 -16.94 20.73 3.06
CA GLU A 192 -17.64 21.13 4.28
C GLU A 192 -16.73 21.93 5.21
N TRP A 193 -15.54 21.42 5.52
CA TRP A 193 -14.64 22.06 6.48
C TRP A 193 -14.04 23.34 5.91
N HIS A 194 -13.77 23.39 4.61
CA HIS A 194 -13.27 24.59 3.95
C HIS A 194 -14.29 25.73 4.01
N ALA A 195 -15.58 25.43 3.89
CA ALA A 195 -16.66 26.41 4.02
C ALA A 195 -16.80 27.00 5.43
N LEU A 196 -16.21 26.36 6.45
CA LEU A 196 -16.19 26.83 7.83
C LEU A 196 -14.94 27.66 8.16
N LEU A 197 -13.98 27.78 7.24
CA LEU A 197 -12.77 28.58 7.46
C LEU A 197 -13.08 30.09 7.36
N PRO A 198 -12.39 30.93 8.16
CA PRO A 198 -12.49 32.39 8.02
C PRO A 198 -12.03 32.86 6.63
N GLU A 199 -12.65 33.93 6.12
CA GLU A 199 -12.20 34.64 4.91
C GLU A 199 -10.83 35.32 5.08
#